data_AF-A0ABD2Q1C0-F1
#
_entry.id   AF-A0ABD2Q1C0-F1
#
_cell.length_a   1.000
_cell.length_b   1.000
_cell.length_c   1.000
_cell.angle_alpha   90.00
_cell.angle_beta   90.00
_cell.angle_gamma   90.00
#
_symmetry.space_group_name_H-M   'P 1'
#
loop_
_entity.id
_entity.type
_entity.pdbx_description
1 polymer ?
#
loop_
_entity_poly.entity_id
_entity_poly.type
_entity_poly.pdbx_seq_one_letter_code
_entity_poly.pdbx_strand_id
1 'polypeptide(L)'
;MTDSWTPWAMRNATTCLCTRSINISSDIEIIKNLSRPTNVPLLDGETRIDWAKISADRHTWTGYSAVKKCALARGSWSGGDVCGTFYAPDILFFSVVIFLATFFIAYSLKALKNASFFPSKIRSIISDFAVMIAILICTMADYFMGLHTPKLTVPSEFKPTNYLHRGWLVPFFDNNPWWTCFVALGPALLGTILIFMDQQITAVIVNRRENKLIKGAGYHLDLLIVAITIVINSIIGIPWFVAATVLSLNHVISLRRESESTAPGEKPVFLGCR
;
A
#
# COMPACT_ATOMS: atom_id res chain seq x y z
N MET A 1 -34.64 15.07 8.30
CA MET A 1 -33.27 15.43 8.71
C MET A 1 -32.39 15.19 7.48
N THR A 2 -32.42 16.01 6.42
CA THR A 2 -31.91 17.39 6.24
C THR A 2 -30.43 17.55 6.60
N ASP A 3 -29.55 16.98 5.78
CA ASP A 3 -28.16 17.45 5.66
C ASP A 3 -28.09 18.47 4.53
N SER A 4 -28.46 19.72 4.86
CA SER A 4 -28.46 20.87 3.96
C SER A 4 -27.09 21.56 3.83
N TRP A 5 -26.01 20.81 3.99
CA TRP A 5 -24.63 21.31 3.84
C TRP A 5 -24.03 20.84 2.52
N THR A 6 -24.67 21.19 1.40
CA THR A 6 -24.02 21.14 0.09
C THR A 6 -23.16 22.40 -0.07
N PRO A 7 -21.83 22.29 -0.27
CA PRO A 7 -20.96 23.43 -0.46
C PRO A 7 -21.44 24.30 -1.64
N TRP A 8 -21.32 25.62 -1.51
CA TRP A 8 -21.78 26.59 -2.53
C TRP A 8 -21.22 26.32 -3.95
N ALA A 9 -20.03 25.72 -4.05
CA ALA A 9 -19.42 25.29 -5.32
C ALA A 9 -20.20 24.18 -6.06
N MET A 10 -21.08 23.44 -5.39
CA MET A 10 -21.90 22.38 -6.00
C MET A 10 -23.27 22.87 -6.52
N ARG A 11 -23.70 24.09 -6.18
CA ARG A 11 -25.02 24.62 -6.60
C ARG A 11 -25.09 25.06 -8.07
N ASN A 12 -23.96 25.28 -8.74
CA ASN A 12 -23.91 25.72 -10.15
C ASN A 12 -23.56 24.61 -11.16
N ALA A 13 -23.44 23.35 -10.73
CA ALA A 13 -23.09 22.21 -11.59
C ALA A 13 -24.33 21.39 -11.98
N THR A 14 -25.26 21.99 -12.72
CA THR A 14 -26.49 21.32 -13.20
C THR A 14 -26.29 20.44 -14.45
N THR A 15 -25.06 20.17 -14.91
CA THR A 15 -24.82 19.51 -16.22
C THR A 15 -23.87 18.31 -16.18
N CYS A 16 -23.65 17.72 -15.01
CA CYS A 16 -22.83 16.52 -14.86
C CYS A 16 -23.65 15.24 -15.17
N LEU A 17 -23.96 14.97 -16.44
CA LEU A 17 -24.71 13.76 -16.84
C LEU A 17 -23.77 12.67 -17.35
N CYS A 18 -23.90 11.45 -16.82
CA CYS A 18 -23.21 10.27 -17.34
C CYS A 18 -24.06 9.72 -18.48
N THR A 19 -23.53 9.72 -19.70
CA THR A 19 -24.26 9.21 -20.86
C THR A 19 -23.34 8.38 -21.73
N ARG A 20 -23.93 7.47 -22.49
CA ARG A 20 -23.24 6.73 -23.55
C ARG A 20 -24.12 6.73 -24.79
N SER A 21 -23.56 7.01 -25.96
CA SER A 21 -24.26 6.80 -27.23
C SER A 21 -24.40 5.29 -27.46
N ILE A 22 -25.63 4.79 -27.45
CA ILE A 22 -25.97 3.36 -27.57
C ILE A 22 -25.75 2.93 -29.03
N ASN A 23 -25.06 1.81 -29.25
CA ASN A 23 -24.96 1.16 -30.56
C ASN A 23 -25.47 -0.28 -30.40
N ILE A 24 -26.71 -0.50 -30.88
CA ILE A 24 -27.63 -1.60 -30.52
C ILE A 24 -27.02 -3.01 -30.63
N SER A 25 -26.02 -3.22 -31.49
CA SER A 25 -25.35 -4.52 -31.70
C SER A 25 -24.23 -4.84 -30.70
N SER A 26 -23.63 -3.85 -30.03
CA SER A 26 -22.48 -4.05 -29.12
C SER A 26 -22.84 -4.05 -27.62
N ASP A 27 -24.06 -3.62 -27.28
CA ASP A 27 -24.46 -3.34 -25.90
C ASP A 27 -25.06 -4.56 -25.16
N ILE A 28 -25.56 -5.58 -25.88
CA ILE A 28 -26.12 -6.80 -25.28
C ILE A 28 -25.04 -7.63 -24.57
N GLU A 29 -23.84 -7.75 -25.13
CA GLU A 29 -22.71 -8.44 -24.48
C GLU A 29 -22.18 -7.66 -23.28
N ILE A 30 -22.23 -6.33 -23.30
CA ILE A 30 -21.77 -5.47 -22.20
C ILE A 30 -22.72 -5.61 -21.01
N ILE A 31 -24.03 -5.57 -21.24
CA ILE A 31 -25.04 -5.76 -20.19
C ILE A 31 -24.95 -7.18 -19.60
N LYS A 32 -24.75 -8.21 -20.44
CA LYS A 32 -24.55 -9.60 -19.99
C LYS A 32 -23.25 -9.82 -19.22
N ASN A 33 -22.19 -9.04 -19.49
CA ASN A 33 -20.93 -9.10 -18.75
C ASN A 33 -20.92 -8.25 -17.46
N LEU A 34 -21.85 -7.32 -17.30
CA LEU A 34 -22.04 -6.53 -16.07
C LEU A 34 -22.78 -7.30 -14.95
N SER A 35 -23.31 -8.49 -15.25
CA SER A 35 -24.23 -9.24 -14.37
C SER A 35 -23.57 -10.03 -13.23
N ARG A 36 -22.37 -9.63 -12.76
CA ARG A 36 -21.74 -10.02 -11.46
C ARG A 36 -20.35 -9.36 -11.33
N PRO A 37 -19.98 -8.60 -10.27
CA PRO A 37 -20.72 -8.00 -9.17
C PRO A 37 -20.53 -6.46 -9.21
N THR A 38 -21.17 -5.76 -10.13
CA THR A 38 -21.14 -4.30 -10.14
C THR A 38 -22.58 -3.83 -9.97
N ASN A 39 -22.94 -3.37 -8.76
CA ASN A 39 -24.26 -2.84 -8.38
C ASN A 39 -24.64 -1.57 -9.18
N VAL A 40 -24.66 -1.67 -10.50
CA VAL A 40 -25.06 -0.63 -11.44
C VAL A 40 -26.58 -0.68 -11.53
N PRO A 41 -27.30 0.44 -11.27
CA PRO A 41 -28.75 0.44 -11.31
C PRO A 41 -29.24 0.21 -12.75
N LEU A 42 -30.15 -0.74 -12.91
CA LEU A 42 -30.83 -1.06 -14.15
C LEU A 42 -32.28 -0.57 -14.06
N LEU A 43 -32.80 -0.02 -15.15
CA LEU A 43 -34.22 0.24 -15.32
C LEU A 43 -34.93 -1.11 -15.52
N ASP A 44 -36.04 -1.33 -14.79
CA ASP A 44 -36.97 -2.43 -14.96
C ASP A 44 -36.33 -3.83 -15.12
N GLY A 45 -35.32 -4.10 -14.29
CA GLY A 45 -34.91 -5.48 -14.01
C GLY A 45 -34.27 -6.27 -15.16
N GLU A 46 -33.50 -5.64 -16.07
CA GLU A 46 -32.21 -6.17 -16.62
C GLU A 46 -31.81 -5.59 -17.99
N THR A 47 -32.67 -4.83 -18.68
CA THR A 47 -32.43 -4.53 -20.11
C THR A 47 -31.76 -3.19 -20.40
N ARG A 48 -31.74 -2.23 -19.47
CA ARG A 48 -31.17 -0.90 -19.71
C ARG A 48 -30.53 -0.30 -18.46
N ILE A 49 -29.39 0.36 -18.64
CA ILE A 49 -28.67 1.09 -17.57
C ILE A 49 -29.44 2.35 -17.20
N ASP A 50 -29.68 2.57 -15.92
CA ASP A 50 -30.32 3.77 -15.38
C ASP A 50 -29.29 4.91 -15.21
N TRP A 51 -29.01 5.60 -16.32
CA TRP A 51 -28.09 6.73 -16.36
C TRP A 51 -28.55 7.91 -15.50
N ALA A 52 -29.86 8.08 -15.31
CA ALA A 52 -30.42 9.16 -14.50
C ALA A 52 -30.11 8.94 -13.02
N LYS A 53 -30.28 7.71 -12.53
CA LYS A 53 -29.94 7.35 -11.14
C LYS A 53 -28.44 7.43 -10.86
N ILE A 54 -27.59 7.00 -11.80
CA ILE A 54 -26.12 7.15 -11.67
C ILE A 54 -25.72 8.63 -11.63
N SER A 55 -26.36 9.47 -12.46
CA SER A 55 -26.07 10.91 -12.49
C SER A 55 -26.57 11.62 -11.23
N ALA A 56 -27.70 11.19 -10.66
CA ALA A 56 -28.21 11.70 -9.39
C ALA A 56 -27.30 11.32 -8.21
N ASP A 57 -26.84 10.07 -8.15
CA ASP A 57 -25.96 9.56 -7.08
C ASP A 57 -24.65 10.35 -6.99
N ARG A 58 -24.19 11.02 -8.07
CA ARG A 58 -22.98 11.86 -8.05
C ARG A 58 -23.04 12.94 -6.98
N HIS A 59 -24.19 13.56 -6.75
CA HIS A 59 -24.34 14.68 -5.82
C HIS A 59 -24.49 14.22 -4.35
N THR A 60 -24.38 12.91 -4.10
CA THR A 60 -24.49 12.29 -2.79
C THR A 60 -23.10 11.91 -2.28
N TRP A 61 -23.00 11.57 -0.98
CA TRP A 61 -21.77 11.04 -0.37
C TRP A 61 -21.20 9.79 -1.07
N THR A 62 -22.03 9.08 -1.85
CA THR A 62 -21.66 7.94 -2.69
C THR A 62 -21.19 8.32 -4.11
N GLY A 63 -20.91 9.60 -4.38
CA GLY A 63 -20.51 10.08 -5.70
C GLY A 63 -19.29 9.38 -6.30
N TYR A 64 -18.36 8.88 -5.46
CA TYR A 64 -17.26 8.01 -5.91
C TYR A 64 -17.77 6.74 -6.60
N SER A 65 -18.77 6.11 -5.99
CA SER A 65 -19.42 4.92 -6.54
C SER A 65 -20.13 5.26 -7.84
N ALA A 66 -20.78 6.42 -7.95
CA ALA A 66 -21.42 6.88 -9.18
C ALA A 66 -20.43 7.07 -10.34
N VAL A 67 -19.28 7.72 -10.08
CA VAL A 67 -18.19 7.88 -11.06
C VAL A 67 -17.65 6.51 -11.51
N LYS A 68 -17.41 5.60 -10.56
CA LYS A 68 -16.92 4.24 -10.85
C LYS A 68 -17.94 3.42 -11.64
N LYS A 69 -19.23 3.49 -11.29
CA LYS A 69 -20.33 2.82 -12.03
C LYS A 69 -20.44 3.33 -13.46
N CYS A 70 -20.32 4.66 -13.67
CA CYS A 70 -20.30 5.25 -15.01
C CYS A 70 -19.12 4.73 -15.86
N ALA A 71 -17.92 4.67 -15.27
CA ALA A 71 -16.73 4.14 -15.94
C ALA A 71 -16.86 2.64 -16.26
N LEU A 72 -17.41 1.83 -15.35
CA LEU A 72 -17.70 0.41 -15.57
C LEU A 72 -18.72 0.20 -16.69
N ALA A 73 -19.72 1.08 -16.79
CA ALA A 73 -20.71 1.09 -17.86
C ALA A 73 -20.18 1.66 -19.20
N ARG A 74 -18.88 2.00 -19.29
CA ARG A 74 -18.25 2.67 -20.44
C ARG A 74 -18.94 3.98 -20.83
N GLY A 75 -19.56 4.67 -19.88
CA GLY A 75 -20.16 5.99 -20.08
C GLY A 75 -19.14 7.12 -20.01
N SER A 76 -19.43 8.23 -20.68
CA SER A 76 -18.66 9.47 -20.58
C SER A 76 -19.47 10.54 -19.86
N TRP A 77 -18.78 11.41 -19.11
CA TRP A 77 -19.41 12.52 -18.42
C TRP A 77 -19.43 13.76 -19.32
N SER A 78 -20.61 14.35 -19.49
CA SER A 78 -20.86 15.47 -20.41
C SER A 78 -20.30 16.83 -19.96
N GLY A 79 -19.86 16.98 -18.72
CA GLY A 79 -19.32 18.23 -18.18
C GLY A 79 -17.79 18.29 -18.03
N GLY A 80 -17.04 17.56 -18.88
CA GLY A 80 -15.57 17.56 -18.90
C GLY A 80 -14.91 16.82 -17.72
N ASP A 81 -13.58 16.96 -17.58
CA ASP A 81 -12.77 16.27 -16.56
C ASP A 81 -13.19 16.60 -15.11
N VAL A 82 -13.80 17.77 -14.90
CA VAL A 82 -14.32 18.24 -13.61
C VAL A 82 -15.45 17.34 -13.10
N CYS A 83 -16.27 16.83 -14.02
CA CYS A 83 -17.28 15.84 -13.69
C CYS A 83 -16.59 14.48 -13.42
N GLY A 84 -15.66 14.03 -14.26
CA GLY A 84 -15.02 12.71 -14.15
C GLY A 84 -14.29 12.41 -12.83
N THR A 85 -14.01 13.42 -12.00
CA THR A 85 -13.29 13.28 -10.73
C THR A 85 -14.22 13.43 -9.52
N PHE A 86 -14.07 12.54 -8.54
CA PHE A 86 -14.80 12.65 -7.27
C PHE A 86 -14.03 13.55 -6.30
N TYR A 87 -14.60 14.69 -5.95
CA TYR A 87 -14.07 15.55 -4.90
C TYR A 87 -14.80 15.24 -3.59
N ALA A 88 -14.13 14.51 -2.71
CA ALA A 88 -14.59 14.35 -1.34
C ALA A 88 -13.95 15.43 -0.47
N PRO A 89 -14.71 16.42 0.03
CA PRO A 89 -14.22 17.21 1.15
C PRO A 89 -13.94 16.26 2.34
N ASP A 90 -13.00 16.65 3.21
CA ASP A 90 -12.71 16.02 4.51
C ASP A 90 -11.84 14.75 4.51
N ILE A 91 -11.72 13.98 3.41
CA ILE A 91 -10.88 12.77 3.39
C ILE A 91 -9.40 13.09 3.63
N LEU A 92 -8.89 14.15 3.01
CA LEU A 92 -7.50 14.57 3.17
C LEU A 92 -7.22 15.00 4.62
N PHE A 93 -8.09 15.86 5.16
CA PHE A 93 -7.95 16.36 6.52
C PHE A 93 -7.97 15.22 7.53
N PHE A 94 -8.94 14.30 7.40
CA PHE A 94 -9.05 13.14 8.26
C PHE A 94 -7.86 12.18 8.14
N SER A 95 -7.33 11.97 6.93
CA SER A 95 -6.12 11.15 6.71
C SER A 95 -4.89 11.75 7.42
N VAL A 96 -4.73 13.07 7.38
CA VAL A 96 -3.65 13.78 8.10
C VAL A 96 -3.84 13.66 9.61
N VAL A 97 -5.07 13.80 10.12
CA VAL A 97 -5.38 13.65 11.54
C VAL A 97 -5.05 12.23 12.02
N ILE A 98 -5.46 11.18 11.30
CA ILE A 98 -5.12 9.79 11.64
C ILE A 98 -3.62 9.55 11.58
N PHE A 99 -2.92 10.09 10.58
CA PHE A 99 -1.47 9.97 10.46
C PHE A 99 -0.75 10.56 11.68
N LEU A 100 -1.08 11.80 12.06
CA LEU A 100 -0.51 12.46 13.22
C LEU A 100 -0.90 11.73 14.51
N ALA A 101 -2.16 11.33 14.67
CA ALA A 101 -2.63 10.58 15.83
C ALA A 101 -1.86 9.26 16.00
N THR A 102 -1.67 8.50 14.92
CA THR A 102 -0.91 7.23 14.94
C THR A 102 0.53 7.47 15.36
N PHE A 103 1.17 8.51 14.81
CA PHE A 103 2.54 8.87 15.16
C PHE A 103 2.66 9.28 16.64
N PHE A 104 1.79 10.16 17.12
CA PHE A 104 1.80 10.60 18.52
C PHE A 104 1.52 9.46 19.48
N ILE A 105 0.52 8.61 19.22
CA ILE A 105 0.21 7.44 20.05
C ILE A 105 1.41 6.47 20.07
N ALA A 106 1.98 6.13 18.91
CA ALA A 106 3.14 5.25 18.83
C ALA A 106 4.35 5.84 19.56
N TYR A 107 4.63 7.13 19.37
CA TYR A 107 5.72 7.84 20.03
C TYR A 107 5.53 7.88 21.55
N SER A 108 4.33 8.25 22.03
CA SER A 108 4.02 8.27 23.46
C SER A 108 4.13 6.88 24.09
N LEU A 109 3.59 5.83 23.45
CA LEU A 109 3.72 4.45 23.93
C LEU A 109 5.17 3.97 23.94
N LYS A 110 6.00 4.41 22.98
CA LYS A 110 7.45 4.13 23.00
C LYS A 110 8.17 4.91 24.10
N ALA A 111 7.79 6.16 24.33
CA ALA A 111 8.34 7.02 25.38
C ALA A 111 7.98 6.52 26.80
N LEU A 112 6.86 5.79 26.96
CA LEU A 112 6.54 5.10 28.21
C LEU A 112 7.63 4.10 28.63
N LYS A 113 8.50 3.63 27.72
CA LYS A 113 9.71 2.85 28.08
C LYS A 113 10.60 3.60 29.06
N ASN A 114 10.63 4.93 29.07
CA ASN A 114 11.50 5.69 29.98
C ASN A 114 10.74 6.28 31.18
N ALA A 115 9.41 6.14 31.22
CA ALA A 115 8.59 6.67 32.29
C ALA A 115 8.59 5.75 33.52
N SER A 116 8.50 6.34 34.72
CA SER A 116 8.57 5.65 36.02
C SER A 116 7.22 5.09 36.51
N PHE A 117 6.14 5.28 35.75
CA PHE A 117 4.78 5.01 36.22
C PHE A 117 4.38 3.52 36.27
N PHE A 118 5.09 2.61 35.59
CA PHE A 118 4.71 1.19 35.47
C PHE A 118 5.82 0.19 35.83
N PRO A 119 5.47 -1.05 36.27
CA PRO A 119 6.44 -2.13 36.48
C PRO A 119 7.27 -2.42 35.23
N SER A 120 8.56 -2.75 35.42
CA SER A 120 9.55 -2.92 34.33
C SER A 120 9.11 -3.91 33.24
N LYS A 121 8.49 -5.04 33.63
CA LYS A 121 8.01 -6.06 32.69
C LYS A 121 6.89 -5.54 31.79
N ILE A 122 5.90 -4.84 32.36
CA ILE A 122 4.76 -4.27 31.61
C ILE A 122 5.25 -3.16 30.68
N ARG A 123 6.15 -2.30 31.16
CA ARG A 123 6.77 -1.22 30.38
C ARG A 123 7.52 -1.73 29.15
N SER A 124 8.22 -2.87 29.25
CA SER A 124 8.90 -3.48 28.11
C SER A 124 7.90 -4.00 27.07
N ILE A 125 6.88 -4.77 27.50
CA ILE A 125 5.88 -5.35 26.60
C ILE A 125 5.13 -4.25 25.83
N ILE A 126 4.67 -3.20 26.52
CA ILE A 126 3.95 -2.09 25.88
C ILE A 126 4.83 -1.36 24.86
N SER A 127 6.11 -1.12 25.19
CA SER A 127 7.05 -0.46 24.29
C SER A 127 7.39 -1.29 23.05
N ASP A 128 7.45 -2.61 23.17
CA ASP A 128 7.80 -3.51 22.08
C ASP A 128 6.62 -3.67 21.09
N PHE A 129 5.38 -3.66 21.59
CA PHE A 129 4.16 -3.69 20.78
C PHE A 129 3.55 -2.31 20.47
N ALA A 130 4.19 -1.22 20.88
CA ALA A 130 3.66 0.15 20.79
C ALA A 130 3.13 0.51 19.39
N VAL A 131 3.91 0.21 18.35
CA VAL A 131 3.53 0.51 16.95
C VAL A 131 2.31 -0.32 16.52
N MET A 132 2.26 -1.60 16.89
CA MET A 132 1.13 -2.48 16.56
C MET A 132 -0.16 -2.02 17.25
N ILE A 133 -0.08 -1.69 18.54
CA ILE A 133 -1.20 -1.17 19.32
C ILE A 133 -1.71 0.16 18.74
N ALA A 134 -0.80 1.07 18.36
CA ALA A 134 -1.16 2.35 17.75
C ALA A 134 -1.92 2.17 16.43
N ILE A 135 -1.46 1.25 15.56
CA ILE A 135 -2.15 0.91 14.30
C ILE A 135 -3.55 0.33 14.58
N LEU A 136 -3.69 -0.54 15.58
CA LEU A 136 -5.01 -1.11 15.93
C LEU A 136 -5.99 -0.05 16.42
N ILE A 137 -5.55 0.86 17.31
CA ILE A 137 -6.41 1.93 17.84
C ILE A 137 -6.86 2.86 16.72
N CYS A 138 -5.93 3.27 15.85
CA CYS A 138 -6.24 4.21 14.77
C CYS A 138 -7.08 3.58 13.65
N THR A 139 -6.87 2.30 13.33
CA THR A 139 -7.73 1.58 12.37
C THR A 139 -9.12 1.32 12.92
N MET A 140 -9.26 1.08 14.22
CA MET A 140 -10.56 0.98 14.89
C MET A 140 -11.29 2.33 14.90
N ALA A 141 -10.59 3.44 15.12
CA ALA A 141 -11.16 4.79 15.01
C ALA A 141 -11.61 5.13 13.58
N ASP A 142 -10.83 4.76 12.55
CA ASP A 142 -11.23 4.90 11.13
C ASP A 142 -12.52 4.10 10.84
N TYR A 143 -12.62 2.88 11.37
CA TYR A 143 -13.80 2.05 11.21
C TYR A 143 -15.06 2.67 11.83
N PHE A 144 -14.96 3.24 13.04
CA PHE A 144 -16.09 3.90 13.69
C PHE A 144 -16.53 5.20 12.99
N MET A 145 -15.60 5.93 12.37
CA MET A 145 -15.92 7.17 11.66
C MET A 145 -16.54 6.93 10.28
N GLY A 146 -16.37 5.73 9.70
CA GLY A 146 -17.07 5.33 8.46
C GLY A 146 -16.66 6.12 7.20
N LEU A 147 -15.53 6.83 7.22
CA LEU A 147 -15.04 7.63 6.10
C LEU A 147 -14.34 6.75 5.04
N HIS A 148 -14.47 7.13 3.76
CA HIS A 148 -13.84 6.44 2.63
C HIS A 148 -12.35 6.79 2.49
N THR A 149 -11.56 6.54 3.53
CA THR A 149 -10.09 6.68 3.48
C THR A 149 -9.47 5.69 2.49
N PRO A 150 -8.34 6.04 1.84
CA PRO A 150 -7.63 5.12 0.96
C PRO A 150 -7.05 3.96 1.78
N LYS A 151 -7.59 2.76 1.56
CA LYS A 151 -7.20 1.53 2.28
C LYS A 151 -6.31 0.66 1.41
N LEU A 152 -5.48 -0.16 2.07
CA LEU A 152 -4.64 -1.14 1.38
C LEU A 152 -5.53 -2.17 0.68
N THR A 153 -5.63 -2.09 -0.65
CA THR A 153 -6.36 -3.07 -1.45
C THR A 153 -5.43 -4.23 -1.78
N VAL A 154 -5.67 -5.38 -1.15
CA VAL A 154 -4.95 -6.62 -1.46
C VAL A 154 -5.76 -7.41 -2.48
N PRO A 155 -5.20 -7.77 -3.66
CA PRO A 155 -5.90 -8.61 -4.63
C PRO A 155 -6.16 -10.00 -4.03
N SER A 156 -7.32 -10.58 -4.32
CA SER A 156 -7.71 -11.91 -3.82
C SER A 156 -6.97 -13.06 -4.51
N GLU A 157 -6.36 -12.78 -5.67
CA GLU A 157 -5.67 -13.78 -6.49
C GLU A 157 -4.28 -13.28 -6.86
N PHE A 158 -3.28 -14.16 -6.73
CA PHE A 158 -1.93 -13.90 -7.22
C PHE A 158 -1.91 -14.00 -8.74
N LYS A 159 -1.85 -12.85 -9.42
CA LYS A 159 -1.77 -12.76 -10.88
C LYS A 159 -0.56 -11.94 -11.29
N PRO A 160 0.13 -12.29 -12.40
CA PRO A 160 1.13 -11.41 -12.99
C PRO A 160 0.48 -10.10 -13.43
N THR A 161 1.25 -9.01 -13.43
CA THR A 161 0.78 -7.64 -13.71
C THR A 161 0.02 -7.51 -15.03
N ASN A 162 0.29 -8.38 -16.02
CA ASN A 162 -0.43 -8.46 -17.28
C ASN A 162 -0.89 -9.90 -17.58
N TYR A 163 -1.99 -10.31 -16.96
CA TYR A 163 -2.53 -11.67 -17.07
C TYR A 163 -3.03 -12.06 -18.47
N LEU A 164 -3.32 -11.09 -19.35
CA LEU A 164 -3.81 -11.35 -20.72
C LEU A 164 -2.68 -11.71 -21.70
N HIS A 165 -1.49 -11.16 -21.49
CA HIS A 165 -0.39 -11.24 -22.46
C HIS A 165 0.89 -11.86 -21.89
N ARG A 166 0.97 -12.15 -20.59
CA ARG A 166 2.19 -12.62 -19.94
C ARG A 166 1.94 -13.73 -18.92
N GLY A 167 2.62 -14.86 -19.12
CA GLY A 167 2.74 -15.92 -18.11
C GLY A 167 3.78 -15.59 -17.04
N TRP A 168 3.97 -16.49 -16.08
CA TRP A 168 4.96 -16.31 -15.01
C TRP A 168 6.41 -16.38 -15.49
N LEU A 169 6.69 -17.09 -16.59
CA LEU A 169 8.04 -17.14 -17.18
C LEU A 169 8.16 -16.09 -18.28
N VAL A 170 9.22 -15.27 -18.22
CA VAL A 170 9.50 -14.27 -19.26
C VAL A 170 10.16 -14.97 -20.46
N PRO A 171 9.59 -14.89 -21.67
CA PRO A 171 10.26 -15.38 -22.87
C PRO A 171 11.54 -14.58 -23.12
N PHE A 172 12.68 -15.27 -23.29
CA PHE A 172 13.99 -14.65 -23.46
C PHE A 172 14.11 -13.77 -24.70
N PHE A 173 13.47 -14.20 -25.80
CA PHE A 173 13.42 -13.49 -27.06
C PHE A 173 12.02 -13.65 -27.62
N ASP A 174 11.13 -12.74 -27.23
CA ASP A 174 9.78 -12.69 -27.77
C ASP A 174 9.78 -11.95 -29.12
N ASN A 175 9.83 -10.62 -29.09
CA ASN A 175 9.81 -9.74 -30.27
C ASN A 175 10.97 -8.73 -30.31
N ASN A 176 11.98 -8.88 -29.45
CA ASN A 176 13.10 -7.93 -29.35
C ASN A 176 14.23 -8.28 -30.34
N PRO A 177 14.82 -7.29 -31.02
CA PRO A 177 15.97 -7.51 -31.88
C PRO A 177 17.21 -7.89 -31.06
N TRP A 178 18.09 -8.70 -31.64
CA TRP A 178 19.28 -9.26 -30.98
C TRP A 178 20.23 -8.21 -30.36
N TRP A 179 20.29 -7.01 -30.94
CA TRP A 179 21.13 -5.90 -30.44
C TRP A 179 20.71 -5.39 -29.05
N THR A 180 19.47 -5.68 -28.62
CA THR A 180 18.95 -5.30 -27.29
C THR A 180 19.80 -5.91 -26.16
N CYS A 181 20.42 -7.08 -26.39
CA CYS A 181 21.31 -7.73 -25.42
C CYS A 181 22.53 -6.85 -25.08
N PHE A 182 23.15 -6.23 -26.09
CA PHE A 182 24.30 -5.35 -25.88
C PHE A 182 23.90 -4.04 -25.18
N VAL A 183 22.74 -3.50 -25.54
CA VAL A 183 22.20 -2.29 -24.88
C VAL A 183 21.85 -2.58 -23.43
N ALA A 184 21.34 -3.77 -23.11
CA ALA A 184 20.99 -4.19 -21.75
C ALA A 184 22.23 -4.36 -20.84
N LEU A 185 23.43 -4.52 -21.38
CA LEU A 185 24.67 -4.61 -20.59
C LEU A 185 24.94 -3.34 -19.78
N GLY A 186 24.66 -2.17 -20.35
CA GLY A 186 24.83 -0.88 -19.68
C GLY A 186 24.00 -0.74 -18.38
N PRO A 187 22.66 -0.84 -18.44
CA PRO A 187 21.82 -0.79 -17.25
C PRO A 187 22.06 -1.99 -16.32
N ALA A 188 22.43 -3.16 -16.84
CA ALA A 188 22.81 -4.31 -16.00
C ALA A 188 24.06 -4.01 -15.16
N LEU A 189 25.10 -3.43 -15.75
CA LEU A 189 26.31 -3.02 -15.02
C LEU A 189 26.01 -1.96 -13.95
N LEU A 190 25.15 -0.99 -14.27
CA LEU A 190 24.73 0.02 -13.28
C LEU A 190 23.93 -0.64 -12.14
N GLY A 191 23.01 -1.55 -12.48
CA GLY A 191 22.22 -2.31 -11.51
C GLY A 191 23.06 -3.17 -10.57
N THR A 192 24.09 -3.85 -11.09
CA THR A 192 24.98 -4.67 -10.24
C THR A 192 25.80 -3.80 -9.27
N ILE A 193 26.27 -2.63 -9.69
CA ILE A 193 26.97 -1.68 -8.81
C ILE A 193 26.04 -1.19 -7.70
N LEU A 194 24.80 -0.79 -8.01
CA LEU A 194 23.84 -0.32 -7.02
C LEU A 194 23.54 -1.42 -5.97
N ILE A 195 23.27 -2.64 -6.43
CA ILE A 195 22.97 -3.77 -5.54
C ILE A 195 24.17 -4.12 -4.66
N PHE A 196 25.38 -4.14 -5.23
CA PHE A 196 26.59 -4.41 -4.47
C PHE A 196 26.82 -3.34 -3.39
N MET A 197 26.68 -2.05 -3.72
CA MET A 197 26.86 -0.96 -2.76
C MET A 197 25.81 -1.03 -1.63
N ASP A 198 24.55 -1.27 -1.97
CA ASP A 198 23.47 -1.33 -0.97
C ASP A 198 23.64 -2.55 -0.05
N GLN A 199 24.01 -3.71 -0.60
CA GLN A 199 24.28 -4.91 0.19
C GLN A 199 25.48 -4.73 1.14
N GLN A 200 26.55 -4.09 0.68
CA GLN A 200 27.74 -3.93 1.52
C GLN A 200 27.53 -2.88 2.61
N ILE A 201 26.87 -1.77 2.32
CA ILE A 201 26.56 -0.74 3.32
C ILE A 201 25.61 -1.30 4.38
N THR A 202 24.54 -1.99 3.96
CA THR A 202 23.57 -2.61 4.87
C THR A 202 24.22 -3.68 5.76
N ALA A 203 25.03 -4.57 5.19
CA ALA A 203 25.71 -5.61 5.93
C ALA A 203 26.69 -5.05 6.97
N VAL A 204 27.46 -4.01 6.64
CA VAL A 204 28.40 -3.37 7.58
C VAL A 204 27.66 -2.67 8.72
N ILE A 205 26.55 -1.99 8.43
CA ILE A 205 25.74 -1.30 9.45
C ILE A 205 25.13 -2.29 10.44
N VAL A 206 24.58 -3.41 9.93
CA VAL A 206 23.98 -4.45 10.77
C VAL A 206 25.05 -5.18 11.59
N ASN A 207 26.20 -5.50 10.99
CA ASN A 207 27.31 -6.21 11.63
C ASN A 207 28.25 -5.30 12.45
N ARG A 208 27.81 -4.09 12.78
CA ARG A 208 28.61 -3.19 13.62
C ARG A 208 28.91 -3.83 14.97
N ARG A 209 30.16 -3.72 15.44
CA ARG A 209 30.63 -4.34 16.70
C ARG A 209 29.79 -3.95 17.93
N GLU A 210 29.19 -2.77 17.90
CA GLU A 210 28.25 -2.29 18.93
C GLU A 210 27.04 -3.21 19.15
N ASN A 211 26.60 -3.95 18.12
CA ASN A 211 25.45 -4.85 18.19
C ASN A 211 25.81 -6.21 18.83
N LYS A 212 27.08 -6.48 19.15
CA LYS A 212 27.56 -7.71 19.81
C LYS A 212 26.85 -8.99 19.34
N LEU A 213 26.84 -9.22 18.02
CA LEU A 213 26.22 -10.40 17.42
C LEU A 213 27.03 -11.65 17.80
N ILE A 214 26.33 -12.73 18.17
CA ILE A 214 26.95 -14.01 18.60
C ILE A 214 27.51 -14.79 17.42
N LYS A 215 26.91 -14.64 16.23
CA LYS A 215 27.31 -15.33 14.98
C LYS A 215 28.25 -14.43 14.16
N GLY A 216 29.18 -15.06 13.44
CA GLY A 216 30.09 -14.38 12.52
C GLY A 216 29.38 -13.74 11.32
N ALA A 217 30.03 -12.77 10.69
CA ALA A 217 29.50 -12.08 9.52
C ALA A 217 29.75 -12.87 8.23
N GLY A 218 28.76 -12.91 7.34
CA GLY A 218 28.78 -13.68 6.10
C GLY A 218 28.67 -12.83 4.83
N TYR A 219 29.52 -11.82 4.64
CA TYR A 219 29.41 -10.87 3.53
C TYR A 219 29.39 -11.52 2.14
N HIS A 220 30.24 -12.53 1.91
CA HIS A 220 30.30 -13.23 0.62
C HIS A 220 29.09 -14.14 0.38
N LEU A 221 28.61 -14.81 1.44
CA LEU A 221 27.44 -15.68 1.36
C LEU A 221 26.18 -14.87 1.03
N ASP A 222 26.06 -13.70 1.65
CA ASP A 222 24.94 -12.77 1.46
C ASP A 222 24.88 -12.27 0.01
N LEU A 223 26.03 -11.86 -0.55
CA LEU A 223 26.14 -11.46 -1.95
C LEU A 223 25.77 -12.61 -2.91
N LEU A 224 26.18 -13.84 -2.60
CA LEU A 224 25.86 -15.02 -3.41
C LEU A 224 24.35 -15.30 -3.42
N ILE A 225 23.69 -15.23 -2.26
CA ILE A 225 22.24 -15.46 -2.14
C ILE A 225 21.45 -14.40 -2.91
N VAL A 226 21.86 -13.13 -2.79
CA VAL A 226 21.24 -12.02 -3.55
C VAL A 226 21.42 -12.25 -5.06
N ALA A 227 22.61 -12.63 -5.52
CA ALA A 227 22.86 -12.91 -6.93
C ALA A 227 21.97 -14.05 -7.47
N ILE A 228 21.83 -15.15 -6.73
CA ILE A 228 20.94 -16.27 -7.10
C ILE A 228 19.48 -15.81 -7.18
N THR A 229 19.02 -15.00 -6.23
CA THR A 229 17.65 -14.49 -6.17
C THR A 229 17.35 -13.56 -7.35
N ILE A 230 18.31 -12.74 -7.76
CA ILE A 230 18.18 -11.87 -8.94
C ILE A 230 18.00 -12.70 -10.22
N VAL A 231 18.77 -13.78 -10.39
CA VAL A 231 18.63 -14.65 -11.56
C VAL A 231 17.24 -15.30 -11.60
N ILE A 232 16.78 -15.84 -10.47
CA ILE A 232 15.44 -16.47 -10.36
C ILE A 232 14.35 -15.43 -10.64
N ASN A 233 14.41 -14.26 -9.99
CA ASN A 233 13.43 -13.19 -10.18
C ASN A 233 13.46 -12.62 -11.60
N SER A 234 14.61 -12.61 -12.28
CA SER A 234 14.74 -12.17 -13.67
C SER A 234 14.04 -13.13 -14.64
N ILE A 235 14.09 -14.45 -14.38
CA ILE A 235 13.41 -15.46 -15.21
C ILE A 235 11.89 -15.38 -15.02
N ILE A 236 11.43 -15.17 -13.78
CA ILE A 236 10.01 -15.00 -13.46
C ILE A 236 9.52 -13.58 -13.81
N GLY A 237 10.46 -12.63 -13.91
CA GLY A 237 10.28 -11.20 -14.11
C GLY A 237 9.46 -10.52 -13.00
N ILE A 238 9.74 -10.92 -11.75
CA ILE A 238 9.36 -10.24 -10.51
C ILE A 238 10.44 -9.19 -10.20
N PRO A 239 10.13 -8.05 -9.54
CA PRO A 239 11.14 -7.08 -9.12
C PRO A 239 12.29 -7.71 -8.33
N TRP A 240 13.48 -7.12 -8.46
CA TRP A 240 14.65 -7.50 -7.67
C TRP A 240 14.49 -7.07 -6.21
N PHE A 241 15.00 -7.89 -5.30
CA PHE A 241 15.01 -7.59 -3.87
C PHE A 241 16.41 -7.19 -3.43
N VAL A 242 16.47 -6.18 -2.56
CA VAL A 242 17.70 -5.69 -1.95
C VAL A 242 17.52 -5.59 -0.44
N ALA A 243 18.61 -5.68 0.33
CA ALA A 243 18.57 -5.59 1.77
C ALA A 243 18.10 -4.20 2.25
N ALA A 244 17.04 -4.16 3.06
CA ALA A 244 16.49 -2.91 3.58
C ALA A 244 17.18 -2.50 4.89
N THR A 245 18.00 -1.43 4.88
CA THR A 245 18.82 -1.04 6.04
C THR A 245 17.97 -0.74 7.29
N VAL A 246 16.96 0.12 7.17
CA VAL A 246 16.17 0.60 8.32
C VAL A 246 15.34 -0.52 8.93
N LEU A 247 14.77 -1.39 8.09
CA LEU A 247 13.99 -2.53 8.56
C LEU A 247 14.88 -3.54 9.27
N SER A 248 16.05 -3.87 8.69
CA SER A 248 17.03 -4.77 9.32
C SER A 248 17.53 -4.22 10.64
N LEU A 249 17.79 -2.91 10.75
CA LEU A 249 18.16 -2.27 12.02
C LEU A 249 17.04 -2.37 13.06
N ASN A 250 15.80 -2.05 12.68
CA ASN A 250 14.66 -2.19 13.57
C ASN A 250 14.47 -3.64 14.05
N HIS A 251 14.69 -4.60 13.15
CA HIS A 251 14.64 -6.03 13.49
C HIS A 251 15.75 -6.42 14.48
N VAL A 252 17.00 -5.96 14.26
CA VAL A 252 18.11 -6.18 15.21
C VAL A 252 17.82 -5.55 16.58
N ILE A 253 17.23 -4.36 16.61
CA ILE A 253 16.81 -3.69 17.85
C ILE A 253 15.72 -4.48 18.56
N SER A 254 14.81 -5.14 17.84
CA SER A 254 13.78 -5.99 18.45
C SER A 254 14.34 -7.30 19.06
N LEU A 255 15.50 -7.77 18.56
CA LEU A 255 16.20 -8.97 19.05
C LEU A 255 17.26 -8.67 20.13
N ARG A 256 17.41 -7.40 20.51
CA ARG A 256 18.36 -6.95 21.53
C ARG A 256 17.97 -7.49 22.91
N ARG A 257 18.88 -8.21 23.55
CA ARG A 257 18.73 -8.65 24.94
C ARG A 257 19.43 -7.67 25.88
N GLU A 258 18.62 -6.99 26.68
CA GLU A 258 19.07 -6.21 27.84
C GLU A 258 19.18 -7.14 29.06
N SER A 259 20.12 -6.88 29.97
CA SER A 259 20.27 -7.68 31.19
C SER A 259 19.05 -7.53 32.09
N GLU A 260 18.61 -8.65 32.66
CA GLU A 260 17.70 -8.63 33.80
C GLU A 260 18.49 -8.13 35.01
N SER A 261 18.62 -6.81 35.17
CA SER A 261 19.14 -6.27 36.43
C SER A 261 18.05 -6.36 37.48
N THR A 262 18.34 -7.07 38.56
CA THR A 262 17.46 -7.27 39.72
C THR A 262 17.70 -6.21 40.80
N ALA A 263 18.77 -5.41 40.68
CA ALA A 263 19.15 -4.41 41.68
C ALA A 263 18.56 -3.02 41.34
N PRO A 264 17.81 -2.37 42.25
CA PRO A 264 17.24 -1.06 42.00
C PRO A 264 18.34 -0.02 41.78
N GLY A 265 18.39 0.58 40.58
CA GLY A 265 19.32 1.67 40.21
C GLY A 265 20.41 1.31 39.20
N GLU A 266 20.60 0.02 38.88
CA GLU A 266 21.56 -0.39 37.85
C GLU A 266 20.94 -0.26 36.44
N LYS A 267 21.67 0.40 35.53
CA LYS A 267 21.23 0.54 34.14
C LYS A 267 21.36 -0.83 33.46
N PRO A 268 20.33 -1.30 32.72
CA PRO A 268 20.39 -2.59 32.06
C PRO A 268 21.58 -2.65 31.08
N VAL A 269 22.41 -3.66 31.25
CA VAL A 269 23.63 -3.88 30.44
C VAL A 269 23.25 -4.64 29.18
N PHE A 270 23.75 -4.18 28.03
CA PHE A 270 23.53 -4.85 26.76
C PHE A 270 24.34 -6.17 26.68
N LEU A 271 23.63 -7.30 26.73
CA LEU A 271 24.19 -8.65 26.70
C LEU A 271 24.49 -9.14 25.27
N GLY A 272 23.77 -8.64 24.27
CA GLY A 272 23.95 -8.98 22.85
C GLY A 272 22.62 -9.15 22.11
N CYS A 273 22.70 -9.42 20.81
CA CYS A 273 21.55 -9.80 19.97
C CYS A 273 21.64 -11.30 19.61
N ARG A 274 20.50 -11.99 19.58
CA ARG A 274 20.39 -13.42 19.26
C ARG A 274 20.54 -13.70 17.76
#